data_AF-A0A736ZX69-F1
#
_entry.id   AF-A0A736ZX69-F1
#
_cell.length_a   1.000
_cell.length_b   1.000
_cell.length_c   1.000
_cell.angle_alpha   90.00
_cell.angle_beta   90.00
_cell.angle_gamma   90.00
#
_symmetry.space_group_name_H-M   'P 1'
#
loop_
_entity.id
_entity.type
_entity.pdbx_description
1 polymer ?
#
loop_
_entity_poly.entity_id
_entity_poly.type
_entity_poly.pdbx_seq_one_letter_code
_entity_poly.pdbx_strand_id
1 'polypeptide(L)' 'MKKHSNKHIQAAIEYALDQGWVWVAPGDSAHCFCRLRCGNPEGEHRDHQMSVWSTPKSAENHAKRIISTVKHCK' A
#
# COMPACT_ATOMS: atom_id res chain seq x y z
N MET A 1 -11.42 8.16 -1.54
CA MET A 1 -9.98 7.87 -1.35
C MET A 1 -9.17 8.97 -2.02
N LYS A 2 -8.09 9.46 -1.39
CA LYS A 2 -7.15 10.35 -2.11
C LYS A 2 -6.46 9.54 -3.20
N LYS A 3 -6.37 10.09 -4.41
CA LYS A 3 -5.64 9.47 -5.52
C LYS A 3 -4.19 9.92 -5.49
N HIS A 4 -3.27 8.98 -5.67
CA HIS A 4 -1.85 9.28 -5.75
C HIS A 4 -1.55 9.92 -7.11
N SER A 5 -0.77 11.01 -7.14
CA SER A 5 -0.46 11.73 -8.40
C SER A 5 0.30 10.86 -9.41
N ASN A 6 1.06 9.87 -8.92
CA ASN A 6 1.73 8.89 -9.76
C ASN A 6 0.83 7.68 -10.09
N LYS A 7 0.60 7.45 -11.39
CA LYS A 7 -0.23 6.35 -11.92
C LYS A 7 0.23 4.94 -11.51
N HIS A 8 1.53 4.69 -11.38
CA HIS A 8 2.04 3.36 -11.04
C HIS A 8 1.72 3.00 -9.60
N ILE A 9 1.90 3.96 -8.68
CA ILE A 9 1.56 3.79 -7.27
C ILE A 9 0.05 3.65 -7.10
N GLN A 10 -0.73 4.46 -7.82
CA GLN A 10 -2.19 4.37 -7.80
C GLN A 10 -2.67 2.97 -8.24
N ALA A 11 -2.17 2.46 -9.37
CA ALA A 11 -2.50 1.12 -9.84
C ALA A 11 -2.10 0.02 -8.85
N ALA A 12 -0.97 0.17 -8.16
CA ALA A 12 -0.54 -0.78 -7.14
C ALA A 12 -1.43 -0.76 -5.88
N ILE A 13 -1.93 0.42 -5.48
CA ILE A 13 -2.91 0.55 -4.39
C ILE A 13 -4.22 -0.13 -4.79
N GLU A 14 -4.70 0.10 -6.02
CA GLU A 14 -5.93 -0.53 -6.53
C GLU A 14 -5.80 -2.04 -6.57
N TYR A 15 -4.66 -2.56 -7.03
CA TYR A 15 -4.35 -3.99 -6.97
C TYR A 15 -4.37 -4.52 -5.53
N ALA A 16 -3.79 -3.80 -4.57
CA ALA A 16 -3.82 -4.22 -3.17
C ALA A 16 -5.26 -4.33 -2.64
N LEU A 17 -6.08 -3.32 -2.91
CA LEU A 17 -7.49 -3.28 -2.50
C LEU A 17 -8.29 -4.45 -3.09
N ASP A 18 -8.07 -4.77 -4.37
CA ASP A 18 -8.69 -5.93 -5.04
C ASP A 18 -8.31 -7.25 -4.36
N GLN A 19 -7.07 -7.37 -3.91
CA GLN A 19 -6.57 -8.54 -3.18
C GLN A 19 -7.00 -8.54 -1.69
N GLY A 20 -7.94 -7.69 -1.29
CA GLY A 20 -8.47 -7.65 0.07
C GLY A 20 -7.59 -6.91 1.08
N TRP A 21 -6.62 -6.13 0.63
CA TRP A 21 -5.91 -5.21 1.52
C TRP A 21 -6.77 -3.99 1.83
N VAL A 22 -6.54 -3.42 3.01
CA VAL A 22 -7.24 -2.25 3.53
C VAL A 22 -6.38 -1.02 3.38
N TRP A 23 -6.94 0.00 2.72
CA TRP A 23 -6.34 1.31 2.65
C TRP A 23 -6.60 2.11 3.94
N VAL A 24 -5.53 2.60 4.55
CA VAL A 24 -5.55 3.36 5.80
C VAL A 24 -5.01 4.76 5.53
N ALA A 25 -5.80 5.77 5.91
CA ALA A 25 -5.40 7.16 5.78
C ALA A 25 -4.13 7.45 6.59
N PRO A 26 -3.22 8.30 6.08
CA PRO A 26 -2.08 8.76 6.85
C PRO A 26 -2.55 9.66 8.00
N GLY A 27 -1.76 9.71 9.07
CA GLY A 27 -1.98 10.70 10.14
C GLY A 27 -1.53 12.10 9.70
N ASP A 28 -1.96 13.12 10.44
CA ASP A 28 -1.75 14.53 10.09
C ASP A 28 -0.26 14.91 9.94
N SER A 29 0.63 14.27 10.71
CA SER A 29 2.08 14.50 10.65
C SER A 29 2.85 13.40 9.89
N ALA A 30 2.16 12.50 9.18
CA ALA A 30 2.82 11.38 8.51
C ALA A 30 3.26 11.77 7.09
N HIS A 31 4.54 11.59 6.78
CA HIS A 31 5.10 11.80 5.43
C HIS A 31 4.68 10.73 4.40
N CYS A 32 3.90 9.72 4.82
CA CYS A 32 3.37 8.71 3.92
C CYS A 32 2.04 9.17 3.31
N PHE A 33 1.80 8.77 2.06
CA PHE A 33 0.53 9.03 1.37
C PHE A 33 -0.62 8.24 1.97
N CYS A 34 -0.35 6.99 2.33
CA CYS A 34 -1.28 6.09 3.00
C CYS A 34 -0.52 4.89 3.58
N ARG A 35 -1.22 4.09 4.38
CA ARG A 35 -0.77 2.76 4.79
C ARG A 35 -1.69 1.72 4.19
N LEU A 36 -1.12 0.64 3.66
CA LEU A 36 -1.86 -0.55 3.26
C LEU A 36 -1.70 -1.58 4.37
N ARG A 37 -2.79 -2.20 4.80
CA ARG A 37 -2.78 -3.30 5.78
C ARG A 37 -3.46 -4.52 5.17
N CYS A 38 -2.98 -5.71 5.46
CA CYS A 38 -3.68 -6.92 5.08
C CYS A 38 -5.06 -6.93 5.77
N GLY A 39 -6.11 -7.24 5.02
CA GLY A 39 -7.46 -7.39 5.56
C GLY A 39 -7.73 -8.74 6.20
N ASN A 40 -6.78 -9.68 6.13
CA ASN A 40 -6.96 -11.03 6.67
C ASN A 40 -6.77 -11.01 8.21
N PRO A 41 -7.78 -11.40 9.01
CA PRO A 41 -7.71 -11.34 10.48
C PRO A 41 -6.90 -12.48 11.12
N GLU A 42 -6.43 -13.45 10.35
CA GLU A 42 -5.73 -14.64 10.85
C GLU A 42 -4.24 -14.38 11.15
N GLY A 43 -3.78 -14.80 12.34
CA GLY A 43 -2.35 -14.97 12.67
C GLY A 43 -1.41 -13.80 12.36
N GLU A 44 -0.30 -14.11 11.66
CA GLU A 44 0.81 -13.20 11.29
C GLU A 44 0.41 -12.07 10.31
N HIS A 45 -0.80 -12.11 9.74
CA HIS A 45 -1.25 -11.08 8.79
C HIS A 45 -1.49 -9.71 9.43
N ARG A 46 -1.53 -9.62 10.77
CA ARG A 46 -1.60 -8.35 11.51
C ARG A 46 -0.34 -7.49 11.33
N ASP A 47 0.80 -8.11 11.08
CA ASP A 47 2.07 -7.42 10.84
C ASP A 47 2.28 -7.06 9.36
N HIS A 48 1.47 -7.63 8.46
CA HIS A 48 1.47 -7.30 7.04
C HIS A 48 0.88 -5.92 6.80
N GLN A 49 1.72 -4.90 6.98
CA GLN A 49 1.41 -3.52 6.67
C GLN A 49 2.54 -2.89 5.88
N MET A 50 2.20 -1.96 4.99
CA MET A 50 3.18 -1.21 4.24
C MET A 50 2.80 0.26 4.10
N SER A 51 3.77 1.13 4.39
CA SER A 51 3.65 2.56 4.14
C SER A 51 3.92 2.86 2.66
N VAL A 52 2.96 3.52 2.03
CA VAL A 52 3.08 4.05 0.68
C VAL A 52 3.52 5.51 0.79
N TRP A 53 4.63 5.85 0.14
CA TRP A 53 5.22 7.18 0.21
C TRP A 53 4.69 8.08 -0.92
N SER A 54 4.45 9.36 -0.63
CA SER A 54 4.01 10.35 -1.62
C SER A 54 5.10 10.70 -2.65
N THR A 55 6.36 10.77 -2.19
CA THR A 55 7.52 11.19 -2.99
C THR A 55 8.67 10.18 -2.89
N PRO A 56 8.50 8.94 -3.41
CA PRO A 56 9.58 7.97 -3.45
C PRO A 56 10.61 8.34 -4.53
N LYS A 57 11.88 7.99 -4.30
CA LYS A 57 12.98 8.20 -5.28
C LYS A 57 12.70 7.55 -6.66
N SER A 58 11.96 6.43 -6.67
CA SER A 58 11.47 5.80 -7.90
C SER A 58 10.07 5.24 -7.67
N ALA A 59 9.08 5.83 -8.34
CA ALA A 59 7.68 5.47 -8.15
C ALA A 59 7.34 4.07 -8.70
N GLU A 60 7.95 3.68 -9.82
CA GLU A 60 7.74 2.36 -10.43
C GLU A 60 8.28 1.25 -9.55
N ASN A 61 9.48 1.41 -9.00
CA ASN A 61 10.06 0.43 -8.08
C ASN A 61 9.26 0.35 -6.78
N HIS A 62 8.77 1.50 -6.29
CA HIS A 62 7.89 1.51 -5.13
C HIS A 62 6.57 0.76 -5.41
N ALA A 63 5.95 1.00 -6.56
CA ALA A 63 4.75 0.30 -7.01
C ALA A 63 4.96 -1.21 -7.15
N LYS A 64 6.07 -1.64 -7.79
CA LYS A 64 6.44 -3.06 -7.87
C LYS A 64 6.58 -3.69 -6.49
N ARG A 65 7.17 -2.96 -5.53
CA ARG A 65 7.33 -3.44 -4.16
C ARG A 65 5.98 -3.62 -3.47
N ILE A 66 5.04 -2.67 -3.64
CA ILE A 66 3.65 -2.81 -3.15
C ILE A 66 3.02 -4.10 -3.68
N ILE A 67 3.05 -4.29 -5.01
CA ILE A 67 2.44 -5.46 -5.65
C ILE A 67 3.11 -6.75 -5.17
N SER A 68 4.44 -6.76 -5.05
CA SER A 68 5.20 -7.92 -4.57
C SER A 68 4.82 -8.30 -3.13
N THR A 69 4.70 -7.33 -2.23
CA THR A 69 4.27 -7.55 -0.84
C THR A 69 2.85 -8.10 -0.79
N VAL A 70 1.93 -7.53 -1.58
CA VAL A 70 0.55 -8.02 -1.69
C VAL A 70 0.52 -9.47 -2.18
N LYS A 71 1.31 -9.81 -3.21
CA LYS A 71 1.39 -11.18 -3.76
C LYS A 71 2.03 -12.18 -2.81
N HIS A 72 2.98 -11.74 -1.99
CA HIS A 72 3.66 -12.60 -1.02
C HIS A 72 2.75 -12.92 0.18
N CYS A 73 1.81 -12.04 0.49
CA CYS A 73 0.77 -12.28 1.47
C CYS A 73 -0.22 -13.33 0.92
N LYS A 74 -0.12 -14.57 1.41
CA LYS A 74 -1.04 -15.68 1.11
C LYS A 74 -1.83 -16.02 2.35
#